data_AF-A0A7S2H3J5-F1
#
_entry.id   AF-A0A7S2H3J5-F1
#
_cell.length_a   1.000
_cell.length_b   1.000
_cell.length_c   1.000
_cell.angle_alpha   90.00
_cell.angle_beta   90.00
_cell.angle_gamma   90.00
#
_symmetry.space_group_name_H-M   'P 1'
#
loop_
_entity.id
_entity.type
_entity.pdbx_description
1 polymer ?
#
loop_
_entity_poly.entity_id
_entity_poly.type
_entity_poly.pdbx_seq_one_letter_code
_entity_poly.pdbx_strand_id
1 'polypeptide(L)'
;SAPWAVTEFYLYRRIVAILRFFENGFDPFSKAKSAGLSSAVGSLEALAPRVLPVLDSPEASALFLSISLWGNRMDLSLWPAGSNVASVAGAFQGVLDAATEQLLADDTPAVEARLAALRSRGGGVVDLVVDNAGFELCTDMLLADHLISSGAAKEVRFRVKHHPTFVSDALAADVRDHVNTLAAGDGGSAALA
;
A
#
# COMPACT_ATOMS: atom_id res chain seq x y z
N SER A 1 18.52 28.86 14.19
CA SER A 1 18.23 27.60 13.47
C SER A 1 17.02 26.95 14.12
N ALA A 2 16.24 26.16 13.37
CA ALA A 2 15.10 25.40 13.90
C ALA A 2 15.26 23.91 13.51
N PRO A 3 14.68 22.96 14.28
CA PRO A 3 14.72 21.55 13.94
C PRO A 3 14.05 21.27 12.59
N TRP A 4 14.65 20.36 11.80
CA TRP A 4 14.17 20.03 10.44
C TRP A 4 12.71 19.56 10.44
N ALA A 5 12.39 18.52 11.22
CA ALA A 5 11.03 18.01 11.32
C ALA A 5 10.00 19.10 11.70
N VAL A 6 10.30 19.92 12.70
CA VAL A 6 9.41 21.03 13.10
C VAL A 6 9.20 22.00 11.94
N THR A 7 10.28 22.32 11.22
CA THR A 7 10.24 23.28 10.11
C THR A 7 9.42 22.76 8.93
N GLU A 8 9.56 21.49 8.56
CA GLU A 8 8.79 20.88 7.48
C GLU A 8 7.29 20.79 7.80
N PHE A 9 6.94 20.27 8.98
CA PHE A 9 5.54 20.22 9.39
C PHE A 9 4.94 21.63 9.47
N TYR A 10 5.70 22.60 9.97
CA TYR A 10 5.26 24.00 10.03
C TYR A 10 5.01 24.58 8.63
N LEU A 11 5.86 24.28 7.65
CA LEU A 11 5.66 24.69 6.26
C LEU A 11 4.31 24.21 5.72
N TYR A 12 4.00 22.91 5.87
CA TYR A 12 2.71 22.37 5.39
C TYR A 12 1.52 22.96 6.16
N ARG A 13 1.62 23.22 7.47
CA ARG A 13 0.57 23.96 8.19
C ARG A 13 0.36 25.36 7.64
N ARG A 14 1.43 26.06 7.26
CA ARG A 14 1.33 27.40 6.65
C ARG A 14 0.69 27.36 5.26
N ILE A 15 1.03 26.39 4.43
CA ILE A 15 0.38 26.18 3.11
C ILE A 15 -1.12 25.95 3.28
N VAL A 16 -1.49 25.00 4.14
CA VAL A 16 -2.90 24.63 4.41
C VAL A 16 -3.69 25.81 4.99
N ALA A 17 -3.07 26.65 5.82
CA ALA A 17 -3.68 27.88 6.33
C ALA A 17 -3.91 28.93 5.23
N ILE A 18 -2.92 29.19 4.37
CA ILE A 18 -3.04 30.17 3.26
C ILE A 18 -4.14 29.75 2.28
N LEU A 19 -4.23 28.46 1.99
CA LEU A 19 -5.23 27.89 1.08
C LEU A 19 -6.61 27.72 1.72
N ARG A 20 -6.74 27.97 3.03
CA ARG A 20 -7.98 27.85 3.81
C ARG A 20 -8.60 26.46 3.71
N PHE A 21 -7.77 25.42 3.67
CA PHE A 21 -8.20 24.01 3.52
C PHE A 21 -9.29 23.60 4.52
N PHE A 22 -9.22 24.05 5.78
CA PHE A 22 -10.23 23.69 6.79
C PHE A 22 -11.60 24.32 6.54
N GLU A 23 -11.69 25.30 5.65
CA GLU A 23 -12.95 25.93 5.27
C GLU A 23 -13.49 25.38 3.95
N ASN A 24 -12.61 25.13 2.97
CA ASN A 24 -12.98 24.81 1.60
C ASN A 24 -12.59 23.40 1.13
N GLY A 25 -11.83 22.64 1.93
CA GLY A 25 -11.32 21.32 1.58
C GLY A 25 -10.31 21.30 0.43
N PHE A 26 -9.80 22.45 -0.02
CA PHE A 26 -8.94 22.54 -1.20
C PHE A 26 -7.57 21.93 -0.96
N ASP A 27 -7.31 20.80 -1.60
CA ASP A 27 -6.01 20.15 -1.63
C ASP A 27 -5.20 20.57 -2.87
N PRO A 28 -4.11 21.34 -2.70
CA PRO A 28 -3.28 21.80 -3.82
C PRO A 28 -2.54 20.66 -4.54
N PHE A 29 -2.43 19.47 -3.93
CA PHE A 29 -1.70 18.32 -4.46
C PHE A 29 -2.61 17.26 -5.06
N SER A 30 -3.93 17.41 -4.95
CA SER A 30 -4.93 16.48 -5.49
C SER A 30 -4.66 16.08 -6.93
N LYS A 31 -4.37 17.03 -7.83
CA LYS A 31 -4.07 16.75 -9.24
C LYS A 31 -2.87 15.82 -9.42
N ALA A 32 -1.81 16.00 -8.64
CA ALA A 32 -0.63 15.15 -8.71
C ALA A 32 -0.93 13.74 -8.18
N LYS A 33 -1.70 13.64 -7.09
CA LYS A 33 -2.13 12.36 -6.51
C LYS A 33 -3.05 11.58 -7.44
N SER A 34 -4.03 12.23 -8.07
CA SER A 34 -4.91 11.59 -9.08
C SER A 34 -4.14 11.12 -10.30
N ALA A 35 -3.13 11.89 -10.75
CA ALA A 35 -2.25 11.45 -11.84
C ALA A 35 -1.41 10.22 -11.43
N GLY A 36 -0.89 10.22 -10.20
CA GLY A 36 -0.20 9.07 -9.61
C GLY A 36 -1.08 7.81 -9.59
N LEU A 37 -2.31 7.92 -9.09
CA LEU A 37 -3.29 6.82 -9.11
C LEU A 37 -3.60 6.35 -10.54
N SER A 38 -3.82 7.27 -11.47
CA SER A 38 -4.10 6.91 -12.87
C SER A 38 -2.93 6.13 -13.49
N SER A 39 -1.69 6.52 -13.19
CA SER A 39 -0.48 5.82 -13.66
C SER A 39 -0.26 4.47 -12.98
N ALA A 40 -0.82 4.28 -11.77
CA ALA A 40 -0.71 3.04 -11.01
C ALA A 40 -1.52 1.90 -11.64
N VAL A 41 -2.63 2.20 -12.33
CA VAL A 41 -3.59 1.19 -12.84
C VAL A 41 -2.91 0.11 -13.68
N GLY A 42 -2.13 0.49 -14.70
CA GLY A 42 -1.46 -0.50 -15.56
C GLY A 42 -0.44 -1.37 -14.81
N SER A 43 0.20 -0.81 -13.79
CA SER A 43 1.12 -1.55 -12.91
C SER A 43 0.38 -2.57 -12.04
N LEU A 44 -0.80 -2.19 -11.55
CA LEU A 44 -1.67 -3.05 -10.75
C LEU A 44 -2.29 -4.17 -11.59
N GLU A 45 -2.72 -3.87 -12.82
CA GLU A 45 -3.20 -4.88 -13.78
C GLU A 45 -2.11 -5.92 -14.10
N ALA A 46 -0.84 -5.50 -14.20
CA ALA A 46 0.29 -6.41 -14.42
C ALA A 46 0.65 -7.24 -13.17
N LEU A 47 0.42 -6.70 -11.97
CA LEU A 47 0.70 -7.34 -10.70
C LEU A 47 -0.39 -8.33 -10.28
N ALA A 48 -1.67 -7.99 -10.52
CA ALA A 48 -2.84 -8.73 -10.03
C ALA A 48 -2.83 -10.22 -10.37
N PRO A 49 -2.56 -10.67 -11.62
CA PRO A 49 -2.54 -12.10 -11.95
C PRO A 49 -1.46 -12.89 -11.19
N ARG A 50 -0.42 -12.20 -10.69
CA ARG A 50 0.68 -12.82 -9.94
C ARG A 50 0.29 -13.03 -8.49
N VAL A 51 -0.31 -12.02 -7.86
CA VAL A 51 -0.52 -11.95 -6.41
C VAL A 51 -1.90 -12.44 -5.96
N LEU A 52 -2.94 -12.25 -6.78
CA LEU A 52 -4.31 -12.67 -6.43
C LEU A 52 -4.43 -14.19 -6.15
N PRO A 53 -3.71 -15.09 -6.85
CA PRO A 53 -3.76 -16.52 -6.54
C PRO A 53 -3.21 -16.93 -5.16
N VAL A 54 -2.54 -16.03 -4.44
CA VAL A 54 -2.02 -16.26 -3.07
C VAL A 54 -2.51 -15.26 -2.05
N LEU A 55 -3.52 -14.48 -2.40
CA LEU A 55 -4.05 -13.44 -1.53
C LEU A 55 -4.49 -14.00 -0.16
N ASP A 56 -5.05 -15.20 -0.13
CA ASP A 56 -5.51 -15.88 1.08
C ASP A 56 -4.45 -16.76 1.76
N SER A 57 -3.31 -17.04 1.12
CA SER A 57 -2.27 -17.94 1.65
C SER A 57 -1.48 -17.28 2.78
N PRO A 58 -1.52 -17.79 4.02
CA PRO A 58 -0.73 -17.27 5.14
C PRO A 58 0.78 -17.21 4.89
N GLU A 59 1.28 -18.09 4.02
CA GLU A 59 2.69 -18.21 3.62
C GLU A 59 3.14 -17.07 2.70
N ALA A 60 2.21 -16.30 2.14
CA ALA A 60 2.51 -15.15 1.29
C ALA A 60 2.72 -13.84 2.05
N SER A 61 2.70 -13.83 3.39
CA SER A 61 2.79 -12.60 4.18
C SER A 61 4.07 -11.78 3.90
N ALA A 62 5.24 -12.42 3.81
CA ALA A 62 6.47 -11.72 3.41
C ALA A 62 6.37 -11.03 2.03
N LEU A 63 5.69 -11.65 1.06
CA LEU A 63 5.49 -11.07 -0.26
C LEU A 63 4.66 -9.79 -0.18
N PHE A 64 3.51 -9.82 0.47
CA PHE A 64 2.63 -8.64 0.54
C PHE A 64 3.25 -7.50 1.37
N LEU A 65 4.02 -7.82 2.40
CA LEU A 65 4.83 -6.84 3.13
C LEU A 65 5.89 -6.19 2.22
N SER A 66 6.57 -6.99 1.41
CA SER A 66 7.55 -6.50 0.43
C SER A 66 6.90 -5.63 -0.65
N ILE A 67 5.74 -6.03 -1.18
CA ILE A 67 4.98 -5.24 -2.15
C ILE A 67 4.63 -3.84 -1.60
N SER A 68 4.12 -3.77 -0.37
CA SER A 68 3.82 -2.48 0.29
C SER A 68 5.09 -1.66 0.52
N LEU A 69 6.17 -2.26 1.04
CA LEU A 69 7.44 -1.56 1.28
C LEU A 69 8.02 -0.92 0.01
N TRP A 70 8.03 -1.65 -1.10
CA TRP A 70 8.62 -1.19 -2.35
C TRP A 70 7.66 -0.42 -3.24
N GLY A 71 6.39 -0.28 -2.86
CA GLY A 71 5.39 0.51 -3.57
C GLY A 71 5.85 1.94 -3.87
N ASN A 72 6.66 2.52 -2.99
CA ASN A 72 7.26 3.85 -3.16
C ASN A 72 8.39 3.96 -4.19
N ARG A 73 9.00 2.84 -4.59
CA ARG A 73 10.16 2.81 -5.50
C ARG A 73 9.91 2.03 -6.78
N MET A 74 8.71 1.47 -6.93
CA MET A 74 8.45 0.37 -7.86
C MET A 74 8.86 0.69 -9.31
N ASP A 75 9.97 0.05 -9.71
CA ASP A 75 10.32 -0.23 -11.10
C ASP A 75 9.88 -1.67 -11.38
N LEU A 76 8.82 -1.82 -12.19
CA LEU A 76 8.28 -3.13 -12.59
C LEU A 76 9.33 -4.01 -13.31
N SER A 77 10.47 -3.46 -13.73
CA SER A 77 11.60 -4.23 -14.26
C SER A 77 12.18 -5.24 -13.26
N LEU A 78 12.02 -4.98 -11.95
CA LEU A 78 12.42 -5.88 -10.86
C LEU A 78 11.50 -7.11 -10.75
N TRP A 79 10.39 -7.15 -11.48
CA TRP A 79 9.36 -8.19 -11.40
C TRP A 79 9.36 -9.01 -12.69
N PRO A 80 10.09 -10.14 -12.76
CA PRO A 80 10.31 -10.89 -13.99
C PRO A 80 9.00 -11.14 -14.74
N ALA A 81 8.88 -10.64 -15.97
CA ALA A 81 7.73 -10.94 -16.82
C ALA A 81 7.89 -12.35 -17.39
N GLY A 82 6.93 -13.25 -17.12
CA GLY A 82 6.83 -14.53 -17.82
C GLY A 82 7.50 -15.74 -17.15
N SER A 83 7.69 -15.77 -15.83
CA SER A 83 7.98 -17.03 -15.16
C SER A 83 6.76 -17.95 -15.29
N ASN A 84 6.85 -19.00 -16.12
CA ASN A 84 5.91 -20.12 -16.09
C ASN A 84 5.81 -20.64 -14.65
N VAL A 85 4.66 -20.37 -14.01
CA VAL A 85 4.45 -20.59 -12.58
C VAL A 85 4.23 -22.09 -12.35
N ALA A 86 5.31 -22.88 -12.35
CA ALA A 86 5.28 -24.27 -11.89
C ALA A 86 5.15 -24.35 -10.36
N SER A 87 5.55 -23.28 -9.65
CA SER A 87 5.05 -22.98 -8.30
C SER A 87 5.09 -21.47 -8.09
N VAL A 88 3.98 -20.96 -7.57
CA VAL A 88 3.80 -19.59 -7.10
C VAL A 88 4.94 -19.16 -6.16
N ALA A 89 5.41 -20.06 -5.29
CA ALA A 89 6.51 -19.83 -4.35
C ALA A 89 7.84 -19.44 -5.02
N GLY A 90 8.21 -20.05 -6.15
CA GLY A 90 9.50 -19.80 -6.81
C GLY A 90 9.61 -18.45 -7.52
N ALA A 91 8.50 -17.94 -8.05
CA ALA A 91 8.47 -16.62 -8.70
C ALA A 91 8.58 -15.48 -7.68
N PHE A 92 8.03 -15.68 -6.47
CA PHE A 92 8.11 -14.70 -5.40
C PHE A 92 9.44 -14.69 -4.68
N GLN A 93 10.12 -15.83 -4.58
CA GLN A 93 11.44 -15.88 -3.97
C GLN A 93 12.43 -14.96 -4.70
N GLY A 94 12.45 -14.94 -6.04
CA GLY A 94 13.35 -14.04 -6.78
C GLY A 94 13.05 -12.54 -6.60
N VAL A 95 11.77 -12.19 -6.39
CA VAL A 95 11.37 -10.81 -6.07
C VAL A 95 11.81 -10.45 -4.64
N LEU A 96 11.59 -11.36 -3.69
CA LEU A 96 12.02 -11.19 -2.30
C LEU A 96 13.54 -11.11 -2.20
N ASP A 97 14.27 -11.93 -2.94
CA ASP A 97 15.74 -11.94 -2.94
C ASP A 97 16.28 -10.58 -3.42
N ALA A 98 15.78 -10.07 -4.56
CA ALA A 98 16.16 -8.75 -5.09
C ALA A 98 15.75 -7.59 -4.15
N ALA A 99 14.58 -7.69 -3.53
CA ALA A 99 14.13 -6.75 -2.51
C ALA A 99 15.05 -6.77 -1.27
N THR A 100 15.53 -7.95 -0.88
CA THR A 100 16.34 -8.14 0.33
C THR A 100 17.76 -7.59 0.17
N GLU A 101 18.30 -7.53 -1.06
CA GLU A 101 19.63 -6.94 -1.31
C GLU A 101 19.73 -5.47 -0.85
N GLN A 102 18.61 -4.73 -0.86
CA GLN A 102 18.54 -3.34 -0.43
C GLN A 102 17.96 -3.16 0.99
N LEU A 103 17.60 -4.25 1.68
CA LEU A 103 17.14 -4.22 3.06
C LEU A 103 18.31 -4.18 4.03
N LEU A 104 18.39 -3.12 4.84
CA LEU A 104 19.40 -2.99 5.89
C LEU A 104 19.00 -3.68 7.20
N ALA A 105 17.71 -3.80 7.45
CA ALA A 105 17.14 -4.44 8.62
C ALA A 105 15.81 -5.11 8.21
N ASP A 106 15.60 -6.34 8.65
CA ASP A 106 14.45 -7.14 8.26
C ASP A 106 13.82 -7.82 9.48
N ASP A 107 12.69 -7.27 9.93
CA ASP A 107 11.86 -7.81 11.01
C ASP A 107 10.65 -8.60 10.45
N THR A 108 10.63 -8.92 9.15
CA THR A 108 9.56 -9.71 8.53
C THR A 108 9.26 -11.01 9.28
N PRO A 109 10.25 -11.82 9.73
CA PRO A 109 9.95 -13.03 10.50
C PRO A 109 9.22 -12.75 11.83
N ALA A 110 9.52 -11.62 12.48
CA ALA A 110 8.83 -11.21 13.70
C ALA A 110 7.38 -10.80 13.39
N VAL A 111 7.15 -10.09 12.28
CA VAL A 111 5.80 -9.74 11.82
C VAL A 111 5.00 -11.00 11.49
N GLU A 112 5.56 -11.95 10.73
CA GLU A 112 4.90 -13.20 10.38
C GLU A 112 4.49 -14.02 11.61
N ALA A 113 5.37 -14.09 12.62
CA ALA A 113 5.05 -14.72 13.89
C ALA A 113 3.86 -14.04 14.61
N ARG A 114 3.74 -12.71 14.53
CA ARG A 114 2.59 -11.97 15.06
C ARG A 114 1.32 -12.23 14.25
N LEU A 115 1.41 -12.24 12.92
CA LEU A 115 0.27 -12.54 12.05
C LEU A 115 -0.25 -13.96 12.30
N ALA A 116 0.63 -14.96 12.45
CA ALA A 116 0.26 -16.32 12.82
C ALA A 116 -0.44 -16.38 14.20
N ALA A 117 0.03 -15.61 15.18
CA ALA A 117 -0.61 -15.51 16.49
C ALA A 117 -1.98 -14.81 16.43
N LEU A 118 -2.19 -13.87 15.50
CA LEU A 118 -3.50 -13.27 15.27
C LEU A 118 -4.45 -14.27 14.62
N ARG A 119 -4.00 -15.01 13.59
CA ARG A 119 -4.78 -16.07 12.92
C ARG A 119 -5.28 -17.11 13.91
N SER A 120 -4.42 -17.60 14.81
CA SER A 120 -4.80 -18.60 15.81
C SER A 120 -5.85 -18.10 16.82
N ARG A 121 -6.00 -16.77 16.95
CA ARG A 121 -7.02 -16.12 17.78
C ARG A 121 -8.26 -15.68 16.98
N GLY A 122 -8.34 -16.07 15.70
CA GLY A 122 -9.43 -15.76 14.79
C GLY A 122 -9.33 -14.40 14.10
N GLY A 123 -8.16 -13.74 14.11
CA GLY A 123 -7.90 -12.46 13.47
C GLY A 123 -8.00 -11.26 14.43
N GLY A 124 -7.15 -10.25 14.19
CA GLY A 124 -7.05 -9.02 14.98
C GLY A 124 -7.57 -7.77 14.28
N VAL A 125 -7.22 -6.62 14.85
CA VAL A 125 -7.34 -5.31 14.19
C VAL A 125 -5.93 -4.86 13.84
N VAL A 126 -5.70 -4.51 12.57
CA VAL A 126 -4.40 -4.01 12.09
C VAL A 126 -4.56 -2.57 11.64
N ASP A 127 -3.73 -1.67 12.17
CA ASP A 127 -3.67 -0.28 11.75
C ASP A 127 -2.49 -0.09 10.78
N LEU A 128 -2.77 0.41 9.57
CA LEU A 128 -1.76 0.81 8.59
C LEU A 128 -1.61 2.34 8.67
N VAL A 129 -0.44 2.83 9.07
CA VAL A 129 -0.11 4.26 9.03
C VAL A 129 0.42 4.58 7.64
N VAL A 130 -0.44 5.18 6.83
CA VAL A 130 -0.21 5.34 5.39
C VAL A 130 0.71 6.53 5.13
N ASP A 131 1.62 6.36 4.18
CA ASP A 131 2.45 7.43 3.65
C ASP A 131 1.77 8.08 2.43
N ASN A 132 2.07 7.67 1.20
CA ASN A 132 1.64 8.33 -0.03
C ASN A 132 0.37 7.73 -0.65
N ALA A 133 -0.40 8.59 -1.30
CA ALA A 133 -1.39 8.19 -2.30
C ALA A 133 -0.70 7.71 -3.59
N GLY A 134 -1.50 7.19 -4.52
CA GLY A 134 -1.04 6.62 -5.78
C GLY A 134 -0.75 5.13 -5.65
N PHE A 135 0.33 4.69 -6.27
CA PHE A 135 0.67 3.27 -6.31
C PHE A 135 0.97 2.68 -4.92
N GLU A 136 1.64 3.42 -4.03
CA GLU A 136 1.92 2.96 -2.66
C GLU A 136 0.62 2.63 -1.89
N LEU A 137 -0.36 3.53 -1.90
CA LEU A 137 -1.66 3.27 -1.27
C LEU A 137 -2.39 2.08 -1.88
N CYS A 138 -2.25 1.84 -3.19
CA CYS A 138 -2.80 0.62 -3.80
C CYS A 138 -2.10 -0.65 -3.31
N THR A 139 -0.79 -0.61 -3.10
CA THR A 139 -0.04 -1.75 -2.51
C THR A 139 -0.37 -1.96 -1.04
N ASP A 140 -0.64 -0.89 -0.29
CA ASP A 140 -1.14 -0.99 1.09
C ASP A 140 -2.54 -1.60 1.14
N MET A 141 -3.40 -1.26 0.17
CA MET A 141 -4.73 -1.90 0.02
C MET A 141 -4.62 -3.39 -0.30
N LEU A 142 -3.66 -3.77 -1.14
CA LEU A 142 -3.38 -5.17 -1.43
C LEU A 142 -2.85 -5.93 -0.20
N LEU A 143 -1.99 -5.30 0.60
CA LEU A 143 -1.57 -5.86 1.89
C LEU A 143 -2.76 -5.99 2.85
N ALA A 144 -3.63 -4.97 2.92
CA ALA A 144 -4.83 -5.02 3.76
C ALA A 144 -5.77 -6.17 3.37
N ASP A 145 -5.97 -6.37 2.06
CA ASP A 145 -6.76 -7.48 1.54
C ASP A 145 -6.13 -8.82 1.90
N HIS A 146 -4.81 -8.99 1.71
CA HIS A 146 -4.11 -10.19 2.16
C HIS A 146 -4.27 -10.45 3.67
N LEU A 147 -4.16 -9.42 4.50
CA LEU A 147 -4.30 -9.55 5.96
C LEU A 147 -5.69 -10.05 6.34
N ILE A 148 -6.74 -9.58 5.65
CA ILE A 148 -8.12 -10.02 5.87
C ILE A 148 -8.33 -11.44 5.31
N SER A 149 -7.99 -11.63 4.03
CA SER A 149 -8.19 -12.87 3.27
C SER A 149 -7.43 -14.05 3.87
N SER A 150 -6.22 -13.84 4.39
CA SER A 150 -5.44 -14.87 5.11
C SER A 150 -5.85 -15.07 6.58
N GLY A 151 -6.89 -14.37 7.05
CA GLY A 151 -7.43 -14.49 8.41
C GLY A 151 -6.59 -13.84 9.51
N ALA A 152 -5.55 -13.07 9.18
CA ALA A 152 -4.72 -12.37 10.17
C ALA A 152 -5.45 -11.15 10.77
N ALA A 153 -6.34 -10.52 10.02
CA ALA A 153 -7.13 -9.38 10.42
C ALA A 153 -8.64 -9.63 10.21
N LYS A 154 -9.45 -9.12 11.13
CA LYS A 154 -10.90 -8.93 10.94
C LYS A 154 -11.23 -7.53 10.46
N GLU A 155 -10.33 -6.59 10.72
CA GLU A 155 -10.46 -5.19 10.39
C GLU A 155 -9.07 -4.64 10.10
N VAL A 156 -8.93 -3.95 8.98
CA VAL A 156 -7.73 -3.15 8.67
C VAL A 156 -8.13 -1.67 8.63
N ARG A 157 -7.39 -0.84 9.34
CA ARG A 157 -7.65 0.61 9.48
C ARG A 157 -6.55 1.41 8.82
N PHE A 158 -6.91 2.15 7.79
CA PHE A 158 -5.99 3.11 7.16
C PHE A 158 -5.94 4.41 7.98
N ARG A 159 -4.78 4.71 8.56
CA ARG A 159 -4.49 5.93 9.32
C ARG A 159 -3.80 6.93 8.41
N VAL A 160 -4.61 7.80 7.82
CA VAL A 160 -4.21 8.83 6.85
C VAL A 160 -4.00 10.19 7.50
N LYS A 161 -3.35 11.11 6.77
CA LYS A 161 -3.16 12.48 7.24
C LYS A 161 -4.48 13.25 7.21
N HIS A 162 -4.61 14.21 8.12
CA HIS A 162 -5.85 14.99 8.27
C HIS A 162 -5.96 16.16 7.27
N HIS A 163 -4.83 16.65 6.77
CA HIS A 163 -4.75 17.75 5.80
C HIS A 163 -3.57 17.50 4.85
N PRO A 164 -3.52 18.19 3.69
CA PRO A 164 -2.41 18.08 2.75
C PRO A 164 -1.08 18.28 3.47
N THR A 165 -0.20 17.29 3.39
CA THR A 165 1.11 17.24 4.05
C THR A 165 2.06 16.49 3.13
N PHE A 166 3.33 16.87 3.09
CA PHE A 166 4.37 16.17 2.31
C PHE A 166 4.01 15.83 0.85
N VAL A 167 3.21 16.69 0.20
CA VAL A 167 2.76 16.58 -1.20
C VAL A 167 1.87 15.37 -1.48
N SER A 168 2.44 14.17 -1.42
CA SER A 168 1.79 12.93 -1.84
C SER A 168 1.09 12.21 -0.70
N ASP A 169 1.23 12.64 0.56
CA ASP A 169 0.61 11.93 1.67
C ASP A 169 -0.90 11.73 1.47
N ALA A 170 -1.34 10.51 1.74
CA ALA A 170 -2.72 10.13 1.61
C ALA A 170 -3.61 10.84 2.64
N LEU A 171 -4.76 11.32 2.15
CA LEU A 171 -5.89 11.81 2.92
C LEU A 171 -7.06 10.82 2.80
N ALA A 172 -8.10 11.05 3.61
CA ALA A 172 -9.32 10.24 3.55
C ALA A 172 -10.04 10.32 2.19
N ALA A 173 -9.89 11.44 1.47
CA ALA A 173 -10.41 11.57 0.11
C ALA A 173 -9.65 10.65 -0.85
N ASP A 174 -8.32 10.61 -0.77
CA ASP A 174 -7.51 9.75 -1.62
C ASP A 174 -7.87 8.27 -1.41
N VAL A 175 -8.01 7.80 -0.17
CA VAL A 175 -8.45 6.41 0.11
C VAL A 175 -9.76 6.07 -0.60
N ARG A 176 -10.75 6.97 -0.57
CA ARG A 176 -12.02 6.75 -1.28
C ARG A 176 -11.82 6.71 -2.79
N ASP A 177 -11.01 7.61 -3.34
CA ASP A 177 -10.74 7.66 -4.78
C ASP A 177 -10.02 6.38 -5.26
N HIS A 178 -9.12 5.84 -4.44
CA HIS A 178 -8.41 4.59 -4.72
C HIS A 178 -9.37 3.40 -4.70
N VAL A 179 -10.19 3.27 -3.64
CA VAL A 179 -11.22 2.22 -3.57
C VAL A 179 -12.16 2.29 -4.77
N ASN A 180 -12.66 3.48 -5.11
CA ASN A 180 -13.56 3.67 -6.25
C ASN A 180 -12.90 3.28 -7.57
N THR A 181 -11.63 3.65 -7.76
CA THR A 181 -10.89 3.32 -8.98
C THR A 181 -10.65 1.81 -9.10
N LEU A 182 -10.26 1.15 -8.01
CA LEU A 182 -10.05 -0.30 -7.98
C LEU A 182 -11.36 -1.07 -8.18
N ALA A 183 -12.47 -0.59 -7.60
CA ALA A 183 -13.79 -1.20 -7.77
C ALA A 183 -14.41 -0.97 -9.17
N ALA A 184 -14.01 0.09 -9.88
CA ALA A 184 -14.53 0.43 -11.20
C ALA A 184 -13.82 -0.29 -12.36
N GLY A 185 -12.67 -0.93 -12.12
CA GLY A 185 -12.04 -1.80 -13.13
C GLY A 185 -13.00 -2.93 -13.52
N ASP A 186 -13.17 -3.17 -14.82
CA ASP A 186 -14.14 -4.15 -15.37
C ASP A 186 -14.00 -5.52 -14.69
N GLY A 187 -14.90 -5.80 -13.72
CA GLY A 187 -15.79 -6.96 -13.63
C GLY A 187 -15.27 -8.40 -13.83
N GLY A 188 -13.98 -8.64 -14.07
CA GLY A 188 -13.38 -9.97 -14.14
C GLY A 188 -13.15 -10.58 -12.76
N SER A 189 -13.29 -9.78 -11.70
CA SER A 189 -13.13 -10.20 -10.32
C SER A 189 -14.34 -9.78 -9.50
N ALA A 190 -15.42 -10.56 -9.59
CA ALA A 190 -16.49 -10.57 -8.58
C ALA A 190 -16.01 -11.09 -7.21
N ALA A 191 -14.73 -10.90 -6.89
CA ALA A 191 -14.04 -11.36 -5.67
C ALA A 191 -13.42 -10.19 -4.88
N LEU A 192 -13.84 -8.94 -5.14
CA LEU A 192 -13.39 -7.75 -4.40
C LEU A 192 -14.52 -7.06 -3.61
N ALA A 193 -15.58 -7.80 -3.26
CA ALA A 193 -16.63 -7.35 -2.35
C ALA A 193 -17.02 -8.45 -1.36
#